data_AF-A0A7L1I4A6-F1
#
_entry.id   AF-A0A7L1I4A6-F1
#
_cell.length_a   1.000
_cell.length_b   1.000
_cell.length_c   1.000
_cell.angle_alpha   90.00
_cell.angle_beta   90.00
_cell.angle_gamma   90.00
#
_symmetry.space_group_name_H-M   'P 1'
#
loop_
_entity.id
_entity.type
_entity.pdbx_description
1 polymer ?
#
loop_
_entity_poly.entity_id
_entity_poly.type
_entity_poly.pdbx_seq_one_letter_code
_entity_poly.pdbx_strand_id
1 'polypeptide(L)'
;NETKTVKMMYQKNKFHFGYNPEEKIRVLELPYDGGELSMIILLPDDIEDDSTGLQKLEKQLTLEKLQEWTSPEHLYSADVRVRLPKFKLEESYDLESDLAAMGLLDVFDSGKADLSGMSGARDLFLSKVVHKAFVEVNEEGTEAAAATAGVMMLCMVLEEDFNADHPFLFFIRHNPTQSILFLGRYTSP
;
A
#
# COMPACT_ATOMS: atom_id res chain seq x y z
N ASN A 1 -20.43 -10.26 2.23
CA ASN A 1 -20.39 -9.09 1.32
C ASN A 1 -21.40 -8.04 1.74
N GLU A 2 -20.99 -7.16 2.66
CA GLU A 2 -21.74 -5.93 3.00
C GLU A 2 -21.15 -4.76 2.22
N THR A 3 -22.00 -3.88 1.70
CA THR A 3 -21.57 -2.64 1.03
C THR A 3 -21.81 -1.46 1.96
N LYS A 4 -20.85 -0.52 2.01
CA LYS A 4 -20.96 0.72 2.80
C LYS A 4 -20.76 1.93 1.91
N THR A 5 -21.53 2.98 2.17
CA THR A 5 -21.36 4.25 1.46
C THR A 5 -20.13 4.97 1.98
N VAL A 6 -19.22 5.34 1.07
CA VAL A 6 -17.98 6.09 1.35
C VAL A 6 -17.87 7.32 0.47
N LYS A 7 -17.05 8.28 0.88
CA LYS A 7 -16.67 9.40 0.03
C LYS A 7 -15.61 8.93 -0.96
N MET A 8 -15.94 8.90 -2.24
CA MET A 8 -15.01 8.55 -3.31
C MET A 8 -14.42 9.82 -3.91
N MET A 9 -13.09 9.88 -3.98
CA MET A 9 -12.34 10.88 -4.72
C MET A 9 -12.26 10.45 -6.19
N TYR A 10 -12.13 11.41 -7.10
CA TYR A 10 -12.04 11.15 -8.53
C TYR A 10 -11.00 12.05 -9.19
N GLN A 11 -10.15 11.46 -10.04
CA GLN A 11 -9.29 12.20 -10.95
C GLN A 11 -9.07 11.43 -12.25
N LYS A 12 -8.75 12.15 -13.32
CA LYS A 12 -8.29 11.58 -14.58
C LYS A 12 -6.97 12.24 -14.95
N ASN A 13 -5.90 11.46 -15.01
CA ASN A 13 -4.58 11.94 -15.38
C ASN A 13 -3.72 10.76 -15.89
N LYS A 14 -2.50 11.06 -16.32
CA LYS A 14 -1.50 10.04 -16.65
C LYS A 14 -0.84 9.51 -15.40
N PHE A 15 -0.94 8.20 -15.19
CA PHE A 15 -0.31 7.48 -14.09
C PHE A 15 0.45 6.27 -14.61
N HIS A 16 1.33 5.69 -13.78
CA HIS A 16 1.83 4.35 -14.06
C HIS A 16 0.80 3.33 -13.59
N PHE A 17 0.43 2.46 -14.52
CA PHE A 17 -0.59 1.44 -14.32
C PHE A 17 -0.06 0.10 -14.83
N GLY A 18 -0.45 -0.97 -14.16
CA GLY A 18 -0.15 -2.34 -14.58
C GLY A 18 -1.33 -3.25 -14.30
N TYR A 19 -1.41 -4.33 -15.06
CA TYR A 19 -2.35 -5.41 -14.82
C TYR A 19 -1.59 -6.74 -14.84
N ASN A 20 -1.69 -7.50 -13.76
CA ASN A 20 -1.15 -8.84 -13.68
C ASN A 20 -2.30 -9.85 -13.87
N PRO A 21 -2.38 -10.54 -15.02
CA PRO A 21 -3.46 -11.49 -15.31
C PRO A 21 -3.37 -12.79 -14.51
N GLU A 22 -2.18 -13.18 -14.04
CA GLU A 22 -2.00 -14.41 -13.25
C GLU A 22 -2.59 -14.26 -11.85
N GLU A 23 -2.35 -13.09 -11.25
CA GLU A 23 -2.85 -12.77 -9.91
C GLU A 23 -4.19 -12.04 -9.92
N LYS A 24 -4.66 -11.62 -11.12
CA LYS A 24 -5.88 -10.82 -11.33
C LYS A 24 -5.89 -9.54 -10.49
N ILE A 25 -4.77 -8.82 -10.55
CA ILE A 25 -4.60 -7.56 -9.82
C ILE A 25 -4.26 -6.42 -10.77
N ARG A 26 -4.81 -5.26 -10.46
CA ARG A 26 -4.46 -3.97 -11.04
C ARG A 26 -3.54 -3.23 -10.08
N VAL A 27 -2.48 -2.66 -10.63
CA VAL A 27 -1.48 -1.90 -9.88
C VAL A 27 -1.55 -0.46 -10.36
N LEU A 28 -1.70 0.48 -9.42
CA LEU A 28 -1.69 1.91 -9.70
C LEU A 28 -0.62 2.59 -8.85
N GLU A 29 0.22 3.40 -9.48
CA GLU A 29 1.17 4.26 -8.79
C GLU A 29 0.68 5.73 -8.80
N LEU A 30 0.50 6.29 -7.62
CA LEU A 30 0.15 7.68 -7.37
C LEU A 30 1.36 8.39 -6.75
N PRO A 31 2.12 9.19 -7.53
CA PRO A 31 3.26 9.92 -7.00
C PRO A 31 2.79 11.03 -6.04
N TYR A 32 3.51 11.23 -4.95
CA TYR A 32 3.38 12.42 -4.10
C TYR A 32 4.14 13.60 -4.71
N ASP A 33 3.86 14.80 -4.17
CA ASP A 33 4.59 16.00 -4.56
C ASP A 33 6.11 15.82 -4.37
N GLY A 34 6.88 16.33 -5.32
CA GLY A 34 8.34 16.12 -5.40
C GLY A 34 8.79 14.76 -5.96
N GLY A 35 7.90 13.78 -6.14
CA GLY A 35 8.20 12.51 -6.83
C GLY A 35 9.12 11.54 -6.07
N GLU A 36 9.56 11.89 -4.86
CA GLU A 36 10.39 11.00 -4.01
C GLU A 36 9.58 9.88 -3.37
N LEU A 37 8.28 10.12 -3.15
CA LEU A 37 7.37 9.13 -2.59
C LEU A 37 6.29 8.79 -3.61
N SER A 38 5.85 7.53 -3.61
CA SER A 38 4.66 7.09 -4.33
C SER A 38 3.78 6.26 -3.41
N MET A 39 2.47 6.44 -3.52
CA MET A 39 1.49 5.46 -3.05
C MET A 39 1.23 4.45 -4.16
N ILE A 40 1.41 3.17 -3.86
CA ILE A 40 1.09 2.07 -4.75
C ILE A 40 -0.16 1.39 -4.21
N ILE A 41 -1.11 1.10 -5.09
CA ILE A 41 -2.34 0.38 -4.75
C ILE A 41 -2.40 -0.92 -5.57
N LEU A 42 -2.59 -2.04 -4.88
CA LEU A 42 -2.85 -3.35 -5.45
C LEU A 42 -4.33 -3.68 -5.26
N LEU A 43 -5.08 -3.62 -6.36
CA LEU A 43 -6.52 -3.83 -6.38
C LEU A 43 -6.83 -5.15 -7.09
N PRO A 44 -7.37 -6.17 -6.40
CA PRO A 44 -7.91 -7.36 -7.06
C PRO A 44 -8.98 -7.01 -8.09
N ASP A 45 -9.26 -7.89 -9.06
CA ASP A 45 -10.36 -7.64 -10.00
C ASP A 45 -11.74 -7.82 -9.35
N ASP A 46 -11.86 -8.74 -8.39
CA ASP A 46 -13.12 -9.06 -7.72
C ASP A 46 -12.86 -9.66 -6.32
N ILE A 47 -13.92 -9.72 -5.51
CA ILE A 47 -13.93 -10.36 -4.19
C ILE A 47 -14.19 -11.87 -4.40
N GLU A 48 -13.12 -12.63 -4.60
CA GLU A 48 -13.20 -14.08 -4.89
C GLU A 48 -13.25 -14.98 -3.64
N ASP A 49 -13.18 -14.42 -2.42
CA ASP A 49 -13.21 -15.18 -1.16
C ASP A 49 -14.36 -14.76 -0.22
N ASP A 50 -14.74 -15.67 0.70
CA ASP A 50 -15.82 -15.45 1.68
C ASP A 50 -15.46 -14.43 2.80
N SER A 51 -14.31 -13.76 2.69
CA SER A 51 -13.77 -12.85 3.69
C SER A 51 -13.59 -11.44 3.14
N THR A 52 -12.35 -11.02 2.85
CA THR A 52 -12.00 -9.68 2.41
C THR A 52 -11.79 -9.56 0.91
N GLY A 53 -11.68 -10.65 0.16
CA GLY A 53 -11.22 -10.65 -1.23
C GLY A 53 -9.70 -10.50 -1.39
N LEU A 54 -8.96 -10.34 -0.27
CA LEU A 54 -7.50 -10.14 -0.27
C LEU A 54 -6.73 -11.39 0.13
N GLN A 55 -7.39 -12.48 0.52
CA GLN A 55 -6.70 -13.60 1.17
C GLN A 55 -5.67 -14.27 0.24
N LYS A 56 -6.02 -14.41 -1.06
CA LYS A 56 -5.11 -14.95 -2.07
C LYS A 56 -3.88 -14.03 -2.23
N LEU A 57 -4.13 -12.73 -2.37
CA LEU A 57 -3.10 -11.72 -2.56
C LEU A 57 -2.15 -11.64 -1.34
N GLU A 58 -2.68 -11.60 -0.12
CA GLU A 58 -1.91 -11.57 1.12
C GLU A 58 -1.01 -12.82 1.28
N LYS A 59 -1.50 -14.01 0.90
CA LYS A 59 -0.70 -15.25 0.97
C LYS A 59 0.46 -15.30 -0.02
N GLN A 60 0.29 -14.64 -1.17
CA GLN A 60 1.30 -14.60 -2.22
C GLN A 60 2.26 -13.42 -2.08
N LEU A 61 1.94 -12.47 -1.18
CA LEU A 61 2.70 -11.25 -0.99
C LEU A 61 4.09 -11.55 -0.44
N THR A 62 5.10 -11.44 -1.31
CA THR A 62 6.51 -11.46 -0.93
C THR A 62 7.19 -10.19 -1.42
N LEU A 63 8.37 -9.88 -0.88
CA LEU A 63 9.16 -8.74 -1.34
C LEU A 63 9.48 -8.86 -2.84
N GLU A 64 9.81 -10.07 -3.31
CA GLU A 64 10.12 -10.37 -4.70
C GLU A 64 8.93 -10.09 -5.62
N LYS A 65 7.74 -10.58 -5.25
CA LYS A 65 6.51 -10.33 -6.02
C LYS A 65 6.13 -8.85 -6.01
N LEU A 66 6.28 -8.17 -4.88
CA LEU A 66 6.05 -6.73 -4.80
C LEU A 66 6.96 -5.94 -5.75
N GLN A 67 8.24 -6.31 -5.81
CA GLN A 67 9.21 -5.70 -6.73
C GLN A 67 8.88 -6.01 -8.20
N GLU A 68 8.47 -7.25 -8.49
CA GLU A 68 8.05 -7.68 -9.82
C GLU A 68 6.83 -6.88 -10.29
N TRP A 69 5.73 -6.89 -9.53
CA TRP A 69 4.46 -6.23 -9.91
C TRP A 69 4.59 -4.71 -10.05
N THR A 70 5.61 -4.12 -9.45
CA THR A 70 5.84 -2.67 -9.44
C THR A 70 7.07 -2.27 -10.24
N SER A 71 7.62 -3.20 -11.02
CA SER A 71 8.76 -2.93 -11.88
C SER A 71 8.34 -2.08 -13.09
N PRO A 72 9.27 -1.32 -13.68
CA PRO A 72 9.02 -0.58 -14.92
C PRO A 72 8.62 -1.45 -16.12
N GLU A 73 8.81 -2.77 -16.05
CA GLU A 73 8.42 -3.71 -17.11
C GLU A 73 6.93 -4.09 -17.01
N HIS A 74 6.35 -4.04 -15.80
CA HIS A 74 4.94 -4.34 -15.54
C HIS A 74 4.06 -3.10 -15.46
N LEU A 75 4.67 -1.91 -15.28
CA LEU A 75 3.98 -0.64 -15.21
C LEU A 75 4.22 0.19 -16.48
N TYR A 76 3.15 0.67 -17.10
CA TYR A 76 3.22 1.57 -18.25
C TYR A 76 2.44 2.85 -17.98
N SER A 77 2.84 3.95 -18.65
CA SER A 77 2.11 5.21 -18.54
C SER A 77 0.81 5.14 -19.35
N ALA A 78 -0.32 5.38 -18.70
CA ALA A 78 -1.65 5.37 -19.30
C ALA A 78 -2.50 6.53 -18.76
N ASP A 79 -3.48 6.99 -19.54
CA ASP A 79 -4.53 7.90 -19.06
C ASP A 79 -5.52 7.09 -18.21
N VAL A 80 -5.49 7.26 -16.90
CA VAL A 80 -6.28 6.47 -15.94
C VAL A 80 -7.37 7.32 -15.28
N ARG A 81 -8.59 6.80 -15.26
CA ARG A 81 -9.70 7.32 -14.44
C ARG A 81 -9.64 6.66 -13.07
N VAL A 82 -9.14 7.39 -12.08
CA VAL A 82 -8.95 6.89 -10.72
C VAL A 82 -10.15 7.27 -9.86
N ARG A 83 -10.77 6.27 -9.23
CA ARG A 83 -11.74 6.43 -8.14
C ARG A 83 -11.17 5.75 -6.91
N LEU A 84 -10.93 6.52 -5.85
CA LEU A 84 -10.28 6.04 -4.62
C LEU A 84 -11.06 6.58 -3.41
N PRO A 85 -11.41 5.77 -2.40
CA PRO A 85 -12.00 6.26 -1.17
C PRO A 85 -11.10 7.29 -0.47
N LYS A 86 -11.72 8.32 0.08
CA LYS A 86 -11.10 9.18 1.09
C LYS A 86 -11.15 8.45 2.42
N PHE A 87 -10.01 8.19 3.04
CA PHE A 87 -9.95 7.41 4.27
C PHE A 87 -8.88 7.91 5.25
N LYS A 88 -9.09 7.55 6.51
CA LYS A 88 -8.20 7.81 7.62
C LYS A 88 -8.01 6.50 8.39
N LEU A 89 -6.78 6.02 8.46
CA LEU A 89 -6.41 4.80 9.18
C LEU A 89 -5.52 5.18 10.36
N GLU A 90 -5.89 4.72 11.55
CA GLU A 90 -5.12 4.90 12.77
C GLU A 90 -5.10 3.57 13.51
N GLU A 91 -3.92 2.96 13.62
CA GLU A 91 -3.77 1.65 14.25
C GLU A 91 -2.64 1.70 15.28
N SER A 92 -2.80 0.92 16.35
CA SER A 92 -1.82 0.80 17.42
C SER A 92 -1.63 -0.67 17.76
N TYR A 93 -0.41 -1.15 17.60
CA TYR A 93 -0.03 -2.55 17.81
C TYR A 93 0.90 -2.68 19.00
N ASP A 94 0.72 -3.77 19.75
CA ASP A 94 1.68 -4.26 20.72
C ASP A 94 2.46 -5.41 20.05
N LEU A 95 3.68 -5.12 19.64
CA LEU A 95 4.47 -6.00 18.75
C LEU A 95 5.24 -7.07 19.50
N GLU A 96 5.14 -7.15 20.83
CA GLU A 96 5.89 -8.13 21.63
C GLU A 96 5.65 -9.56 21.13
N SER A 97 4.39 -9.98 21.00
CA SER A 97 4.06 -11.35 20.56
C SER A 97 4.47 -11.62 19.12
N ASP A 98 4.32 -10.63 18.24
CA ASP A 98 4.65 -10.77 16.82
C ASP A 98 6.16 -10.89 16.62
N LEU A 99 6.94 -10.02 17.26
CA LEU A 99 8.40 -10.06 17.22
C LEU A 99 8.95 -11.32 17.87
N ALA A 100 8.35 -11.78 18.98
CA ALA A 100 8.68 -13.05 19.61
C ALA A 100 8.44 -14.23 18.66
N ALA A 101 7.30 -14.26 17.95
CA ALA A 101 7.00 -15.27 16.95
C ALA A 101 7.96 -15.24 15.75
N MET A 102 8.54 -14.08 15.44
CA MET A 102 9.59 -13.92 14.43
C MET A 102 10.99 -14.34 14.92
N GLY A 103 11.15 -14.71 16.19
CA GLY A 103 12.39 -15.23 16.77
C GLY A 103 13.10 -14.27 17.73
N LEU A 104 12.56 -13.08 17.98
CA LEU A 104 13.13 -12.10 18.91
C LEU A 104 12.75 -12.42 20.36
N LEU A 105 13.09 -13.61 20.86
CA LEU A 105 12.61 -14.09 22.17
C LEU A 105 13.43 -13.56 23.35
N ASP A 106 14.75 -13.68 23.29
CA ASP A 106 15.63 -13.43 24.44
C ASP A 106 15.61 -11.97 24.90
N VAL A 107 15.37 -11.02 23.98
CA VAL A 107 15.34 -9.60 24.32
C VAL A 107 14.19 -9.23 25.27
N PHE A 108 13.09 -9.99 25.26
CA PHE A 108 11.94 -9.80 26.14
C PHE A 108 12.08 -10.56 27.47
N ASP A 109 13.05 -11.46 27.58
CA ASP A 109 13.28 -12.28 28.77
C ASP A 109 14.35 -11.65 29.67
N SER A 110 13.94 -11.17 30.84
CA SER A 110 14.84 -10.56 31.84
C SER A 110 16.03 -11.44 32.28
N GLY A 111 15.92 -12.77 32.12
CA GLY A 111 16.99 -13.70 32.47
C GLY A 111 17.93 -14.06 31.31
N LYS A 112 17.58 -13.69 30.07
CA LYS A 112 18.34 -14.05 28.86
C LYS A 112 18.77 -12.86 28.01
N ALA A 113 18.11 -11.71 28.14
CA ALA A 113 18.43 -10.51 27.38
C ALA A 113 19.88 -10.10 27.63
N ASP A 114 20.68 -10.06 26.57
CA ASP A 114 22.04 -9.52 26.61
C ASP A 114 22.07 -8.16 25.91
N LEU A 115 21.85 -7.11 26.70
CA LEU A 115 21.95 -5.71 26.29
C LEU A 115 23.19 -5.04 26.89
N SER A 116 24.25 -5.83 27.16
CA SER A 116 25.49 -5.37 27.81
C SER A 116 26.22 -4.27 27.06
N GLY A 117 26.03 -4.19 25.73
CA GLY A 117 26.55 -3.10 24.89
C GLY A 117 25.89 -1.73 25.15
N MET A 118 24.71 -1.71 25.77
CA MET A 118 23.99 -0.47 26.13
C MET A 118 24.20 -0.11 27.61
N SER A 119 24.18 -1.12 28.50
CA SER A 119 24.32 -0.94 29.94
C SER A 119 25.06 -2.12 30.55
N GLY A 120 25.98 -1.86 31.49
CA GLY A 120 26.65 -2.92 32.25
C GLY A 120 25.73 -3.62 33.28
N ALA A 121 24.50 -3.14 33.46
CA ALA A 121 23.51 -3.76 34.33
C ALA A 121 22.87 -4.99 33.64
N ARG A 122 22.66 -6.07 34.41
CA ARG A 122 22.16 -7.36 33.88
C ARG A 122 20.64 -7.53 34.00
N ASP A 123 19.93 -6.47 34.32
CA ASP A 123 18.48 -6.41 34.48
C ASP A 123 17.80 -5.59 33.37
N LEU A 124 18.55 -5.22 32.32
CA LEU A 124 18.03 -4.51 31.16
C LEU A 124 17.46 -5.51 30.15
N PHE A 125 16.15 -5.38 29.88
CA PHE A 125 15.43 -6.15 28.87
C PHE A 125 14.34 -5.28 28.24
N LEU A 126 13.83 -5.70 27.09
CA LEU A 126 12.75 -5.02 26.40
C LEU A 126 11.42 -5.45 27.02
N SER A 127 10.69 -4.51 27.63
CA SER A 127 9.45 -4.83 28.33
C SER A 127 8.21 -4.75 27.45
N LYS A 128 8.20 -3.85 26.45
CA LYS A 128 7.06 -3.65 25.54
C LYS A 128 7.51 -2.94 24.27
N VAL A 129 6.86 -3.25 23.15
CA VAL A 129 7.05 -2.54 21.88
C VAL A 129 5.70 -2.07 21.36
N VAL A 130 5.45 -0.76 21.40
CA VAL A 130 4.21 -0.18 20.88
C VAL A 130 4.50 0.53 19.57
N HIS A 131 3.79 0.13 18.51
CA HIS A 131 3.84 0.79 17.21
C HIS A 131 2.49 1.41 16.88
N LYS A 132 2.46 2.74 16.79
CA LYS A 132 1.27 3.49 16.38
C LYS A 132 1.51 4.13 15.02
N ALA A 133 0.64 3.84 14.07
CA ALA A 133 0.71 4.34 12.71
C ALA A 133 -0.57 5.10 12.33
N PHE A 134 -0.40 6.13 11.52
CA PHE A 134 -1.46 7.00 11.06
C PHE A 134 -1.28 7.31 9.58
N VAL A 135 -2.34 7.09 8.79
CA VAL A 135 -2.38 7.43 7.36
C VAL A 135 -3.71 8.12 7.06
N GLU A 136 -3.65 9.31 6.48
CA GLU A 136 -4.82 10.01 5.94
C GLU A 136 -4.62 10.24 4.45
N VAL A 137 -5.57 9.75 3.65
CA VAL A 137 -5.57 9.92 2.19
C VAL A 137 -6.73 10.83 1.83
N ASN A 138 -6.39 12.00 1.30
CA ASN A 138 -7.33 13.06 0.93
C ASN A 138 -6.95 13.66 -0.44
N GLU A 139 -7.72 14.64 -0.92
CA GLU A 139 -7.51 15.28 -2.23
C GLU A 139 -6.35 16.30 -2.26
N GLU A 140 -5.68 16.61 -1.14
CA GLU A 140 -4.73 17.74 -1.04
C GLU A 140 -3.36 17.51 -1.69
N GLY A 141 -3.31 16.70 -2.75
CA GLY A 141 -2.08 16.27 -3.42
C GLY A 141 -1.79 16.88 -4.80
N THR A 142 -2.77 17.28 -5.62
CA THR A 142 -2.47 17.89 -6.95
C THR A 142 -3.67 18.60 -7.59
N GLU A 143 -3.76 19.93 -7.45
CA GLU A 143 -4.40 20.78 -8.46
C GLU A 143 -3.41 20.98 -9.62
N ALA A 144 -3.42 20.10 -10.63
CA ALA A 144 -2.73 20.38 -11.90
C ALA A 144 -3.55 19.84 -13.08
N ALA A 145 -4.03 20.78 -13.87
CA ALA A 145 -4.89 20.60 -15.02
C ALA A 145 -4.25 19.83 -16.17
N ALA A 146 -5.06 19.07 -16.90
CA ALA A 146 -4.87 18.84 -18.33
C ALA A 146 -6.23 18.68 -19.02
N ALA A 147 -6.98 19.79 -19.14
CA ALA A 147 -8.04 19.94 -20.12
C ALA A 147 -7.41 20.14 -21.51
N THR A 148 -6.94 19.08 -22.15
CA THR A 148 -6.51 19.13 -23.55
C THR A 148 -7.68 18.77 -24.45
N ALA A 149 -8.60 19.73 -24.61
CA ALA A 149 -9.57 19.70 -25.69
C ALA A 149 -8.88 20.22 -26.97
N GLY A 150 -8.56 19.32 -27.92
CA GLY A 150 -8.06 19.76 -29.23
C GLY A 150 -7.35 18.71 -30.07
N VAL A 151 -8.14 18.07 -30.96
CA VAL A 151 -7.76 17.61 -32.32
C VAL A 151 -6.84 16.38 -32.46
N MET A 152 -7.50 15.26 -32.81
CA MET A 152 -7.09 14.16 -33.72
C MET A 152 -5.68 13.57 -33.61
N MET A 153 -5.60 12.29 -33.22
CA MET A 153 -5.18 11.25 -34.16
C MET A 153 -5.74 9.89 -33.74
N LEU A 154 -6.19 9.12 -34.73
CA LEU A 154 -6.78 7.78 -34.62
C LEU A 154 -5.73 6.75 -34.18
N CYS A 155 -5.42 6.71 -32.89
CA CYS A 155 -4.86 5.53 -32.22
C CYS A 155 -5.76 5.25 -31.02
N MET A 156 -6.08 3.99 -30.75
CA MET A 156 -6.81 3.61 -29.54
C MET A 156 -6.02 4.10 -28.32
N VAL A 157 -6.35 5.28 -27.79
CA VAL A 157 -5.89 5.69 -26.47
C VAL A 157 -6.65 4.78 -25.52
N LEU A 158 -5.98 3.72 -25.07
CA LEU A 158 -6.47 2.87 -23.99
C LEU A 158 -6.59 3.77 -22.75
N GLU A 159 -7.81 4.20 -22.49
CA GLU A 159 -8.17 4.79 -21.20
C GLU A 159 -8.43 3.65 -20.23
N GLU A 160 -7.69 3.63 -19.13
CA GLU A 160 -7.84 2.61 -18.09
C GLU A 160 -8.77 3.15 -16.98
N ASP A 161 -9.60 2.27 -16.42
CA ASP A 161 -10.45 2.59 -15.27
C ASP A 161 -9.88 1.86 -14.03
N PHE A 162 -9.52 2.64 -13.01
CA PHE A 162 -9.09 2.13 -11.70
C PHE A 162 -10.11 2.55 -10.65
N ASN A 163 -10.98 1.61 -10.26
CA ASN A 163 -12.07 1.86 -9.32
C ASN A 163 -11.86 1.04 -8.03
N ALA A 164 -11.26 1.65 -7.02
CA ALA A 164 -11.00 1.01 -5.73
C ALA A 164 -12.24 1.05 -4.83
N ASP A 165 -13.30 0.35 -5.22
CA ASP A 165 -14.60 0.30 -4.52
C ASP A 165 -14.80 -0.95 -3.65
N HIS A 166 -13.77 -1.78 -3.55
CA HIS A 166 -13.71 -2.99 -2.75
C HIS A 166 -12.32 -3.11 -2.10
N PRO A 167 -12.08 -4.10 -1.22
CA PRO A 167 -10.84 -4.15 -0.47
C PRO A 167 -9.58 -4.21 -1.33
N PHE A 168 -8.55 -3.47 -0.92
CA PHE A 168 -7.26 -3.40 -1.62
C PHE A 168 -6.08 -3.35 -0.63
N LEU A 169 -4.90 -3.68 -1.12
CA LEU A 169 -3.64 -3.39 -0.42
C LEU A 169 -3.06 -2.09 -0.94
N PHE A 170 -2.39 -1.35 -0.07
CA PHE A 170 -1.63 -0.18 -0.46
C PHE A 170 -0.32 -0.10 0.31
N PHE A 171 0.66 0.56 -0.28
CA PHE A 171 1.88 0.91 0.42
C PHE A 171 2.45 2.23 -0.06
N ILE A 172 3.19 2.92 0.81
CA ILE A 172 3.91 4.14 0.47
C ILE A 172 5.38 3.78 0.37
N ARG A 173 5.96 4.05 -0.79
CA ARG A 173 7.35 3.72 -1.12
C ARG A 173 8.17 5.00 -1.27
N HIS A 174 9.39 4.98 -0.77
CA HIS A 174 10.43 5.93 -1.14
C HIS A 174 11.12 5.47 -2.42
N ASN A 175 10.87 6.19 -3.52
CA ASN A 175 11.26 5.80 -4.88
C ASN A 175 12.78 5.66 -5.06
N PRO A 176 13.65 6.53 -4.50
CA PRO A 176 15.10 6.38 -4.64
C PRO A 176 15.67 5.11 -3.99
N THR A 177 15.15 4.70 -2.83
CA THR A 177 15.68 3.53 -2.08
C THR A 177 14.81 2.29 -2.23
N GLN A 178 13.66 2.39 -2.89
CA GLN A 178 12.63 1.35 -2.98
C GLN A 178 12.13 0.86 -1.61
N SER A 179 12.30 1.67 -0.56
CA SER A 179 11.93 1.29 0.81
C SER A 179 10.43 1.52 1.05
N ILE A 180 9.77 0.54 1.66
CA ILE A 180 8.37 0.64 2.07
C ILE A 180 8.32 1.39 3.40
N LEU A 181 7.63 2.53 3.41
CA LEU A 181 7.44 3.38 4.60
C LEU A 181 6.14 3.03 5.33
N PHE A 182 5.10 2.70 4.57
CA PHE A 182 3.81 2.26 5.08
C PHE A 182 3.32 1.09 4.25
N LEU A 183 2.70 0.11 4.88
CA LEU A 183 2.00 -1.00 4.24
C LEU A 183 0.67 -1.18 4.96
N GLY A 184 -0.41 -1.27 4.22
CA GLY A 184 -1.75 -1.39 4.80
C GLY A 184 -2.70 -2.14 3.88
N ARG A 185 -3.78 -2.61 4.50
CA ARG A 185 -4.98 -3.07 3.79
C ARG A 185 -6.13 -2.14 4.11
N TYR A 186 -6.96 -1.86 3.11
CA TYR A 186 -8.20 -1.15 3.28
C TYR A 186 -9.34 -2.11 2.98
N THR A 187 -10.14 -2.48 4.00
CA THR A 187 -11.24 -3.44 3.86
C THR A 187 -12.61 -2.84 4.16
N SER A 188 -12.67 -1.83 5.02
CA SER A 188 -13.88 -1.10 5.36
C SER A 188 -13.51 0.32 5.81
N PRO A 189 -14.33 1.34 5.49
CA PRO A 189 -14.24 2.68 6.06
C PRO A 189 -14.50 2.72 7.58
#